data_AF-A0A559NBB0-F1
#
_entry.id   AF-A0A559NBB0-F1
#
_cell.length_a   1.000
_cell.length_b   1.000
_cell.length_c   1.000
_cell.angle_alpha   90.00
_cell.angle_beta   90.00
_cell.angle_gamma   90.00
#
_symmetry.space_group_name_H-M   'P 1'
#
loop_
_entity.id
_entity.type
_entity.pdbx_description
1 polymer ?
#
loop_
_entity_poly.entity_id
_entity_poly.type
_entity_poly.pdbx_seq_one_letter_code
_entity_poly.pdbx_strand_id
1 'polypeptide(L)'
;MKKILLVLLAIVLVSCADKKTKTEDIKVTEATSNKTEEVSKKEESFKLLNKDINLGSYTGKLGNNLDVAFHINNDEGHISGFYYYKKIGVDIKVVGTVVADSLLGYELNYKNDTLAIIKGKINDSGIKGTWVNAENKKEYPLVLTKAAKKVTPLPADILGEYYNDVCNLTLTFTKSKGEYYYTYKSKERNLKGKLNFYREDGLYINLSEIEYAEDYFDIDLFEEDPEKEKEYTKLKKIGKRKLGVECYYSPGELTIQNYGNAMNYYVKLNDCGEKYIHFKKK
;
A
#
# COMPACT_ATOMS: atom_id res chain seq x y z
N MET A 1 9.51 -31.71 -10.25
CA MET A 1 8.21 -31.93 -10.93
C MET A 1 7.22 -32.56 -9.95
N LYS A 2 6.25 -31.79 -9.44
CA LYS A 2 5.09 -32.30 -8.71
C LYS A 2 3.86 -31.54 -9.20
N LYS A 3 2.84 -32.31 -9.56
CA LYS A 3 1.69 -31.93 -10.40
C LYS A 3 0.70 -31.07 -9.63
N ILE A 4 0.24 -30.00 -10.28
CA ILE A 4 -0.89 -29.17 -9.88
C ILE A 4 -2.17 -29.94 -10.21
N LEU A 5 -3.04 -30.15 -9.22
CA LEU A 5 -4.37 -30.71 -9.41
C LEU A 5 -5.38 -29.54 -9.39
N LEU A 6 -5.89 -29.20 -10.57
CA LEU A 6 -7.01 -28.27 -10.77
C LEU A 6 -8.30 -29.04 -10.46
N VAL A 7 -9.11 -28.53 -9.52
CA VAL A 7 -10.48 -28.99 -9.33
C VAL A 7 -11.41 -27.84 -9.73
N LEU A 8 -12.08 -28.02 -10.87
CA LEU A 8 -13.27 -27.24 -11.25
C LEU A 8 -14.43 -27.66 -10.34
N LEU A 9 -15.17 -26.70 -9.79
CA LEU A 9 -16.46 -26.95 -9.17
C LEU A 9 -17.57 -26.29 -10.01
N ALA A 10 -18.49 -27.14 -10.47
CA ALA A 10 -19.63 -26.79 -11.29
C ALA A 10 -20.71 -26.06 -10.49
N ILE A 11 -21.30 -25.05 -11.13
CA ILE A 11 -22.47 -24.32 -10.63
C ILE A 11 -23.71 -25.16 -10.97
N VAL A 12 -24.47 -25.56 -9.95
CA VAL A 12 -25.82 -26.11 -10.13
C VAL A 12 -26.83 -25.01 -9.81
N LEU A 13 -27.51 -24.52 -10.85
CA LEU A 13 -28.74 -23.74 -10.73
C LEU A 13 -29.90 -24.72 -10.55
N VAL A 14 -30.70 -24.55 -9.50
CA VAL A 14 -32.07 -25.07 -9.45
C VAL A 14 -33.00 -23.92 -9.13
N SER A 15 -33.92 -23.69 -10.07
CA SER A 15 -35.00 -22.70 -9.99
C SER A 15 -36.33 -23.35 -9.61
N CYS A 16 -37.19 -22.52 -9.01
CA CYS A 16 -38.67 -22.53 -9.04
C CYS A 16 -39.43 -23.69 -8.38
N ALA A 17 -40.32 -23.35 -7.42
CA ALA A 17 -41.73 -23.09 -7.72
C ALA A 17 -42.57 -22.83 -6.45
N ASP A 18 -43.45 -21.82 -6.54
CA ASP A 18 -44.51 -21.47 -5.60
C ASP A 18 -45.58 -22.56 -5.41
N LYS A 19 -46.16 -22.64 -4.19
CA LYS A 19 -47.60 -22.96 -4.06
C LYS A 19 -48.24 -22.45 -2.76
N LYS A 20 -49.44 -21.87 -2.99
CA LYS A 20 -50.42 -21.17 -2.13
C LYS A 20 -50.82 -21.84 -0.79
N THR A 21 -50.97 -20.95 0.19
CA THR A 21 -52.10 -20.71 1.14
C THR A 21 -52.93 -21.88 1.68
N LYS A 22 -53.02 -21.98 3.01
CA LYS A 22 -54.28 -22.26 3.73
C LYS A 22 -54.30 -21.55 5.10
N THR A 23 -55.33 -20.74 5.28
CA THR A 23 -55.79 -20.14 6.53
C THR A 23 -56.65 -21.19 7.26
N GLU A 24 -56.39 -21.45 8.54
CA GLU A 24 -57.36 -22.09 9.43
C GLU A 24 -57.36 -21.38 10.78
N ASP A 25 -58.58 -21.06 11.21
CA ASP A 25 -58.97 -20.31 12.39
C ASP A 25 -58.55 -20.99 13.71
N ILE A 26 -57.95 -20.22 14.62
CA ILE A 26 -57.69 -20.65 16.00
C ILE A 26 -58.84 -20.17 16.88
N LYS A 27 -59.57 -21.14 17.44
CA LYS A 27 -60.53 -20.97 18.54
C LYS A 27 -59.86 -20.35 19.76
N VAL A 28 -60.53 -19.33 20.29
CA VAL A 28 -60.31 -18.77 21.63
C VAL A 28 -60.60 -19.85 22.68
N THR A 29 -59.66 -20.08 23.59
CA THR A 29 -59.96 -20.62 24.92
C THR A 29 -59.04 -19.94 25.91
N GLU A 30 -59.65 -19.14 26.78
CA GLU A 30 -59.02 -18.47 27.90
C GLU A 30 -58.56 -19.51 28.93
N ALA A 31 -57.30 -19.43 29.34
CA ALA A 31 -56.81 -20.00 30.57
C ALA A 31 -55.89 -18.99 31.24
N THR A 32 -56.43 -18.35 32.26
CA THR A 32 -55.78 -17.41 33.17
C THR A 32 -54.66 -18.12 33.91
N SER A 33 -53.43 -17.65 33.77
CA SER A 33 -52.36 -17.91 34.73
C SER A 33 -51.41 -16.72 34.75
N ASN A 34 -51.55 -15.89 35.78
CA ASN A 34 -50.62 -14.82 36.11
C ASN A 34 -49.21 -15.38 36.30
N LYS A 35 -48.32 -15.06 35.36
CA LYS A 35 -46.88 -15.10 35.59
C LYS A 35 -46.30 -13.84 34.97
N THR A 36 -45.94 -12.92 35.85
CA THR A 36 -45.23 -11.69 35.55
C THR A 36 -43.87 -12.07 34.98
N GLU A 37 -43.76 -12.15 33.66
CA GLU A 37 -42.47 -12.14 32.98
C GLU A 37 -42.05 -10.67 32.82
N GLU A 38 -41.10 -10.25 33.66
CA GLU A 38 -40.32 -9.04 33.41
C GLU A 38 -39.61 -9.22 32.07
N VAL A 39 -40.21 -8.67 31.02
CA VAL A 39 -39.54 -8.42 29.75
C VAL A 39 -38.49 -7.35 30.03
N SER A 40 -37.28 -7.78 30.36
CA SER A 40 -36.10 -6.92 30.31
C SER A 40 -35.94 -6.46 28.85
N LYS A 41 -36.49 -5.29 28.55
CA LYS A 41 -36.08 -4.52 27.38
C LYS A 41 -34.61 -4.23 27.58
N LYS A 42 -33.76 -5.04 26.95
CA LYS A 42 -32.36 -4.70 26.73
C LYS A 42 -32.39 -3.48 25.82
N GLU A 43 -32.38 -2.28 26.42
CA GLU A 43 -32.07 -1.05 25.72
C GLU A 43 -30.71 -1.28 25.05
N GLU A 44 -30.72 -1.50 23.74
CA GLU A 44 -29.54 -1.25 22.94
C GLU A 44 -29.25 0.23 23.09
N SER A 45 -28.35 0.56 24.03
CA SER A 45 -27.80 1.89 24.11
C SER A 45 -27.12 2.16 22.78
N PHE A 46 -27.76 2.98 21.94
CA PHE A 46 -27.13 3.52 20.74
C PHE A 46 -25.91 4.30 21.22
N LYS A 47 -24.73 3.68 21.13
CA LYS A 47 -23.50 4.34 21.53
C LYS A 47 -23.30 5.50 20.58
N LEU A 48 -23.39 6.71 21.11
CA LEU A 48 -23.28 7.93 20.31
C LEU A 48 -21.88 8.00 19.65
N LEU A 49 -21.87 8.29 18.36
CA LEU A 49 -20.66 8.54 17.60
C LEU A 49 -19.94 9.78 18.16
N ASN A 50 -18.61 9.75 18.20
CA ASN A 50 -17.82 10.85 18.71
C ASN A 50 -17.30 11.75 17.58
N LYS A 51 -17.93 12.90 17.43
CA LYS A 51 -17.59 13.93 16.45
C LYS A 51 -16.45 14.86 16.87
N ASP A 52 -16.16 14.95 18.17
CA ASP A 52 -15.26 15.98 18.72
C ASP A 52 -13.79 15.53 18.74
N ILE A 53 -13.52 14.24 18.51
CA ILE A 53 -12.14 13.75 18.40
C ILE A 53 -11.52 14.23 17.09
N ASN A 54 -10.50 15.06 17.23
CA ASN A 54 -9.61 15.43 16.16
C ASN A 54 -8.61 14.30 15.87
N LEU A 55 -8.81 13.64 14.73
CA LEU A 55 -7.86 12.70 14.15
C LEU A 55 -7.00 13.38 13.10
N GLY A 56 -5.86 12.78 12.78
CA GLY A 56 -5.00 13.27 11.72
C GLY A 56 -3.94 12.27 11.33
N SER A 57 -2.70 12.74 11.28
CA SER A 57 -1.56 11.92 10.87
C SER A 57 -0.88 11.24 12.04
N TYR A 58 -0.56 9.96 11.85
CA TYR A 58 0.14 9.15 12.84
C TYR A 58 1.25 8.34 12.18
N THR A 59 2.26 7.99 12.96
CA THR A 59 3.28 7.01 12.59
C THR A 59 3.43 5.99 13.69
N GLY A 60 3.87 4.78 13.37
CA GLY A 60 4.11 3.79 14.40
C GLY A 60 4.37 2.42 13.83
N LYS A 61 3.96 1.40 14.59
CA LYS A 61 4.23 0.00 14.26
C LYS A 61 2.95 -0.83 14.25
N LEU A 62 2.89 -1.74 13.27
CA LEU A 62 1.94 -2.84 13.20
C LEU A 62 2.72 -4.15 13.39
N GLY A 63 2.31 -4.96 14.35
CA GLY A 63 3.10 -6.11 14.79
C GLY A 63 4.47 -5.69 15.34
N ASN A 64 5.47 -6.55 15.15
CA ASN A 64 6.80 -6.34 15.76
C ASN A 64 7.71 -5.42 14.95
N ASN A 65 7.52 -5.34 13.63
CA ASN A 65 8.53 -4.77 12.72
C ASN A 65 7.97 -4.06 11.47
N LEU A 66 6.65 -3.87 11.35
CA LEU A 66 6.09 -3.16 10.20
C LEU A 66 5.87 -1.70 10.57
N ASP A 67 6.76 -0.83 10.11
CA ASP A 67 6.59 0.61 10.25
C ASP A 67 5.48 1.09 9.32
N VAL A 68 4.58 1.89 9.87
CA VAL A 68 3.36 2.35 9.21
C VAL A 68 3.18 3.85 9.41
N ALA A 69 2.51 4.48 8.44
CA ALA A 69 2.07 5.86 8.52
C ALA A 69 0.58 5.93 8.14
N PHE A 70 -0.19 6.66 8.94
CA PHE A 70 -1.64 6.79 8.84
C PHE A 70 -2.01 8.26 8.60
N HIS A 71 -3.11 8.47 7.90
CA HIS A 71 -3.87 9.70 7.95
C HIS A 71 -5.36 9.34 8.01
N ILE A 72 -6.02 9.73 9.10
CA ILE A 72 -7.43 9.44 9.35
C ILE A 72 -8.15 10.74 9.63
N ASN A 73 -9.25 10.98 8.92
CA ASN A 73 -10.19 12.06 9.17
C ASN A 73 -11.38 11.51 9.97
N ASN A 74 -11.97 12.37 10.80
CA ASN A 74 -13.20 12.09 11.52
C ASN A 74 -14.27 13.10 11.06
N ASP A 75 -15.33 12.60 10.45
CA ASP A 75 -16.49 13.38 10.01
C ASP A 75 -17.71 12.87 10.76
N GLU A 76 -18.12 13.64 11.78
CA GLU A 76 -19.26 13.29 12.65
C GLU A 76 -19.17 11.90 13.31
N GLY A 77 -17.96 11.42 13.57
CA GLY A 77 -17.70 10.09 14.15
C GLY A 77 -17.60 8.97 13.12
N HIS A 78 -17.80 9.25 11.83
CA HIS A 78 -17.41 8.38 10.73
C HIS A 78 -15.97 8.68 10.32
N ILE A 79 -15.12 7.66 10.28
CA ILE A 79 -13.74 7.85 9.86
C ILE A 79 -13.52 7.42 8.42
N SER A 80 -12.67 8.18 7.74
CA SER A 80 -12.15 7.84 6.43
C SER A 80 -10.68 8.22 6.35
N GLY A 81 -9.90 7.48 5.56
CA GLY A 81 -8.49 7.77 5.42
C GLY A 81 -7.72 6.64 4.76
N PHE A 82 -6.43 6.61 5.04
CA PHE A 82 -5.54 5.59 4.53
C PHE A 82 -4.37 5.38 5.50
N TYR A 83 -3.67 4.28 5.29
CA TYR A 83 -2.34 4.09 5.83
C TYR A 83 -1.46 3.41 4.80
N TYR A 84 -0.15 3.37 5.02
CA TYR A 84 0.75 2.58 4.21
C TYR A 84 1.86 1.99 5.08
N TYR A 85 2.38 0.85 4.64
CA TYR A 85 3.65 0.32 5.15
C TYR A 85 4.78 1.17 4.60
N LYS A 86 5.64 1.73 5.46
CA LYS A 86 6.74 2.61 5.03
C LYS A 86 7.66 1.97 3.99
N LYS A 87 7.83 0.64 4.05
CA LYS A 87 8.65 -0.13 3.10
C LYS A 87 8.09 -0.14 1.67
N ILE A 88 6.78 -0.02 1.50
CA ILE A 88 6.06 -0.15 0.22
C ILE A 88 5.50 1.21 -0.24
N GLY A 89 4.95 2.00 0.69
CA GLY A 89 4.45 3.35 0.44
C GLY A 89 3.14 3.45 -0.35
N VAL A 90 2.49 2.32 -0.64
CA VAL A 90 1.19 2.27 -1.32
C VAL A 90 0.08 2.48 -0.31
N ASP A 91 -0.81 3.45 -0.59
CA ASP A 91 -1.97 3.74 0.26
C ASP A 91 -2.95 2.57 0.31
N ILE A 92 -3.34 2.22 1.52
CA ILE A 92 -4.35 1.21 1.88
C ILE A 92 -5.50 1.95 2.54
N LYS A 93 -6.69 1.83 1.97
CA LYS A 93 -7.88 2.57 2.38
C LYS A 93 -8.40 2.07 3.73
N VAL A 94 -8.78 3.00 4.60
CA VAL A 94 -9.42 2.72 5.90
C VAL A 94 -10.71 3.53 6.02
N VAL A 95 -11.77 2.86 6.47
CA VAL A 95 -13.07 3.49 6.81
C VAL A 95 -13.56 2.95 8.14
N GLY A 96 -14.50 3.61 8.81
CA GLY A 96 -15.06 3.07 10.06
C GLY A 96 -15.75 4.11 10.91
N THR A 97 -15.68 3.94 12.23
CA THR A 97 -16.35 4.80 13.21
C THR A 97 -15.51 5.03 14.46
N VAL A 98 -15.79 6.13 15.16
CA VAL A 98 -15.31 6.39 16.52
C VAL A 98 -16.50 6.55 17.45
N VAL A 99 -16.46 5.82 18.56
CA VAL A 99 -17.47 5.87 19.63
C VAL A 99 -16.74 6.11 20.94
N ALA A 100 -17.11 7.18 21.65
CA ALA A 100 -16.29 7.71 22.74
C ALA A 100 -14.83 7.85 22.26
N ASP A 101 -13.87 7.20 22.90
CA ASP A 101 -12.45 7.16 22.55
C ASP A 101 -12.04 5.86 21.82
N SER A 102 -13.02 5.07 21.38
CA SER A 102 -12.79 3.78 20.74
C SER A 102 -12.93 3.90 19.23
N LEU A 103 -11.84 3.60 18.53
CA LEU A 103 -11.77 3.55 17.08
C LEU A 103 -12.06 2.13 16.59
N LEU A 104 -12.99 2.01 15.65
CA LEU A 104 -13.24 0.79 14.88
C LEU A 104 -13.05 1.12 13.40
N GLY A 105 -11.95 0.64 12.82
CA GLY A 105 -11.61 0.82 11.41
C GLY A 105 -11.66 -0.49 10.63
N TYR A 106 -11.84 -0.38 9.32
CA TYR A 106 -11.86 -1.47 8.35
C TYR A 106 -10.85 -1.14 7.25
N GLU A 107 -9.85 -1.99 7.13
CA GLU A 107 -8.92 -1.99 6.01
C GLU A 107 -9.59 -2.60 4.79
N LEU A 108 -9.54 -1.90 3.66
CA LEU A 108 -10.23 -2.30 2.44
C LEU A 108 -9.25 -2.67 1.32
N ASN A 109 -9.60 -3.71 0.55
CA ASN A 109 -8.91 -4.03 -0.70
C ASN A 109 -9.37 -3.12 -1.87
N TYR A 110 -8.85 -3.38 -3.07
CA TYR A 110 -9.20 -2.64 -4.29
C TYR A 110 -10.66 -2.79 -4.76
N LYS A 111 -11.40 -3.78 -4.25
CA LYS A 111 -12.84 -3.99 -4.46
C LYS A 111 -13.70 -3.42 -3.35
N ASN A 112 -13.09 -2.86 -2.31
CA ASN A 112 -13.71 -2.47 -1.04
C ASN A 112 -14.17 -3.63 -0.15
N ASP A 113 -13.64 -4.84 -0.32
CA ASP A 113 -13.82 -5.91 0.66
C ASP A 113 -12.90 -5.68 1.86
N THR A 114 -13.38 -6.01 3.06
CA THR A 114 -12.61 -5.90 4.31
C THR A 114 -11.49 -6.94 4.37
N LEU A 115 -10.24 -6.48 4.42
CA LEU A 115 -9.06 -7.33 4.65
C LEU A 115 -8.72 -7.47 6.14
N ALA A 116 -9.01 -6.43 6.91
CA ALA A 116 -8.74 -6.42 8.33
C ALA A 116 -9.58 -5.40 9.10
N ILE A 117 -9.64 -5.60 10.40
CA ILE A 117 -10.35 -4.75 11.35
C ILE A 117 -9.31 -4.14 12.29
N ILE A 118 -9.34 -2.82 12.42
CA ILE A 118 -8.51 -2.06 13.34
C ILE A 118 -9.37 -1.71 14.55
N LYS A 119 -8.98 -2.18 15.73
CA LYS A 119 -9.62 -1.82 17.00
C LYS A 119 -8.64 -1.00 17.81
N GLY A 120 -8.93 0.27 18.04
CA GLY A 120 -8.02 1.21 18.70
C GLY A 120 -8.67 1.94 19.86
N LYS A 121 -7.85 2.33 20.83
CA LYS A 121 -8.17 3.29 21.87
C LYS A 121 -7.37 4.56 21.59
N ILE A 122 -8.07 5.67 21.46
CA ILE A 122 -7.51 6.99 21.17
C ILE A 122 -7.17 7.66 22.50
N ASN A 123 -6.01 8.31 22.57
CA ASN A 123 -5.61 9.18 23.67
C ASN A 123 -4.76 10.34 23.14
N ASP A 124 -4.32 11.23 24.02
CA ASP A 124 -3.56 12.42 23.64
C ASP A 124 -2.26 12.11 22.89
N SER A 125 -1.61 10.99 23.24
CA SER A 125 -0.33 10.55 22.67
C SER A 125 -0.47 9.83 21.32
N GLY A 126 -1.65 9.27 21.01
CA GLY A 126 -1.89 8.55 19.76
C GLY A 126 -2.97 7.48 19.89
N ILE A 127 -2.76 6.36 19.20
CA ILE A 127 -3.72 5.24 19.12
C ILE A 127 -3.00 3.96 19.52
N LYS A 128 -3.54 3.25 20.51
CA LYS A 128 -3.08 1.91 20.89
C LYS A 128 -4.19 0.90 20.63
N GLY A 129 -3.88 -0.22 20.03
CA GLY A 129 -4.90 -1.16 19.61
C GLY A 129 -4.37 -2.43 18.99
N THR A 130 -5.24 -3.03 18.19
CA THR A 130 -5.00 -4.30 17.51
C THR A 130 -5.49 -4.21 16.08
N TRP A 131 -4.68 -4.75 15.17
CA TRP A 131 -5.07 -5.05 13.81
C TRP A 131 -5.44 -6.53 13.73
N VAL A 132 -6.61 -6.85 13.18
CA VAL A 132 -7.18 -8.20 13.15
C VAL A 132 -7.40 -8.61 11.70
N ASN A 133 -6.72 -9.64 11.24
CA ASN A 133 -6.92 -10.19 9.90
C ASN A 133 -8.38 -10.69 9.73
N ALA A 134 -9.07 -10.26 8.68
CA ALA A 134 -10.48 -10.60 8.50
C ALA A 134 -10.70 -12.09 8.16
N GLU A 135 -9.75 -12.72 7.46
CA GLU A 135 -9.84 -14.11 7.00
C GLU A 135 -9.52 -15.10 8.13
N ASN A 136 -8.31 -15.00 8.70
CA ASN A 136 -7.81 -15.99 9.67
C ASN A 136 -7.91 -15.55 11.14
N LYS A 137 -8.47 -14.36 11.40
CA LYS A 137 -8.67 -13.78 12.74
C LYS A 137 -7.39 -13.56 13.56
N LYS A 138 -6.21 -13.67 12.94
CA LYS A 138 -4.94 -13.42 13.62
C LYS A 138 -4.83 -11.94 13.99
N GLU A 139 -4.39 -11.71 15.21
CA GLU A 139 -4.27 -10.38 15.80
C GLU A 139 -2.80 -9.93 15.87
N TYR A 140 -2.58 -8.65 15.61
CA TYR A 140 -1.28 -8.01 15.74
C TYR A 140 -1.41 -6.68 16.49
N PRO A 141 -0.50 -6.35 17.41
CA PRO A 141 -0.53 -5.08 18.11
C PRO A 141 -0.37 -3.91 17.13
N LEU A 142 -1.10 -2.84 17.37
CA LEU A 142 -0.99 -1.58 16.65
C LEU A 142 -0.69 -0.46 17.66
N VAL A 143 0.45 0.21 17.47
CA VAL A 143 0.84 1.34 18.31
C VAL A 143 1.21 2.50 17.39
N LEU A 144 0.44 3.59 17.50
CA LEU A 144 0.58 4.79 16.69
C LEU A 144 0.80 6.00 17.60
N THR A 145 1.68 6.89 17.19
CA THR A 145 1.91 8.20 17.80
C THR A 145 1.58 9.29 16.80
N LYS A 146 1.13 10.47 17.28
CA LYS A 146 0.87 11.62 16.40
C LYS A 146 2.13 11.97 15.62
N ALA A 147 1.99 12.15 14.31
CA ALA A 147 3.10 12.48 13.42
C ALA A 147 3.41 13.97 13.48
N ALA A 148 4.70 14.33 13.48
CA ALA A 148 5.13 15.73 13.44
C ALA A 148 4.85 16.41 12.09
N LYS A 149 4.90 15.64 10.99
CA LYS A 149 4.55 16.08 9.63
C LYS A 149 3.21 15.45 9.22
N LYS A 150 2.42 16.19 8.44
CA LYS A 150 1.20 15.64 7.82
C LYS A 150 1.57 14.53 6.84
N VAL A 151 0.98 13.37 7.01
CA VAL A 151 1.02 12.24 6.07
C VAL A 151 -0.01 12.53 4.96
N THR A 152 0.46 12.69 3.73
CA THR A 152 -0.38 12.97 2.56
C THR A 152 -0.75 11.67 1.83
N PRO A 153 -1.80 11.63 1.00
CA PRO A 153 -2.04 10.50 0.09
C PRO A 153 -1.09 10.54 -1.11
N LEU A 154 -0.94 9.43 -1.83
CA LEU A 154 -0.23 9.40 -3.11
C LEU A 154 -0.93 10.31 -4.13
N PRO A 155 -0.19 11.17 -4.86
CA PRO A 155 -0.75 11.98 -5.93
C PRO A 155 -1.48 11.14 -6.99
N ALA A 156 -2.67 11.61 -7.39
CA ALA A 156 -3.50 10.91 -8.37
C ALA A 156 -2.90 10.94 -9.79
N ASP A 157 -2.08 11.94 -10.07
CA ASP A 157 -1.42 12.18 -11.35
C ASP A 157 -0.11 11.40 -11.52
N ILE A 158 0.25 10.49 -10.61
CA ILE A 158 1.42 9.60 -10.80
C ILE A 158 1.26 8.72 -12.06
N LEU A 159 0.02 8.31 -12.36
CA LEU A 159 -0.25 7.40 -13.47
C LEU A 159 -0.11 8.08 -14.83
N GLY A 160 0.38 7.34 -15.82
CA GLY A 160 0.51 7.80 -17.20
C GLY A 160 1.86 7.46 -17.84
N GLU A 161 2.09 8.06 -19.01
CA GLU A 161 3.33 7.94 -19.76
C GLU A 161 4.25 9.13 -19.48
N TYR A 162 5.52 8.83 -19.29
CA TYR A 162 6.60 9.78 -19.10
C TYR A 162 7.67 9.53 -20.16
N TYR A 163 8.16 10.58 -20.78
CA TYR A 163 9.11 10.50 -21.88
C TYR A 163 10.36 11.33 -21.59
N ASN A 164 11.50 10.84 -22.06
CA ASN A 164 12.75 11.57 -22.07
C ASN A 164 13.21 11.70 -23.53
N ASP A 165 13.28 12.94 -24.03
CA ASP A 165 13.62 13.21 -25.43
C ASP A 165 15.10 12.93 -25.74
N VAL A 166 15.99 13.14 -24.78
CA VAL A 166 17.45 13.06 -24.97
C VAL A 166 17.89 11.63 -25.29
N CYS A 167 17.42 10.68 -24.50
CA CYS A 167 17.77 9.26 -24.62
C CYS A 167 16.65 8.44 -25.29
N ASN A 168 15.53 9.09 -25.68
CA ASN A 168 14.35 8.44 -26.25
C ASN A 168 13.85 7.27 -25.38
N LEU A 169 13.67 7.55 -24.09
CA LEU A 169 13.17 6.59 -23.11
C LEU A 169 11.69 6.84 -22.82
N THR A 170 10.96 5.77 -22.52
CA THR A 170 9.57 5.85 -22.09
C THR A 170 9.37 5.05 -20.80
N LEU A 171 8.74 5.68 -19.81
CA LEU A 171 8.27 5.06 -18.59
C LEU A 171 6.75 5.17 -18.52
N THR A 172 6.05 4.04 -18.38
CA THR A 172 4.60 4.02 -18.21
C THR A 172 4.26 3.50 -16.83
N PHE A 173 3.55 4.29 -16.03
CA PHE A 173 3.06 3.90 -14.71
C PHE A 173 1.57 3.52 -14.77
N THR A 174 1.26 2.34 -14.25
CA THR A 174 -0.09 1.77 -14.26
C THR A 174 -0.47 1.26 -12.88
N LYS A 175 -1.78 1.16 -12.64
CA LYS A 175 -2.33 0.58 -11.41
C LYS A 175 -3.23 -0.59 -11.76
N SER A 176 -3.02 -1.73 -11.09
CA SER A 176 -3.84 -2.92 -11.27
C SER A 176 -4.06 -3.60 -9.93
N LYS A 177 -5.32 -3.92 -9.61
CA LYS A 177 -5.72 -4.59 -8.36
C LYS A 177 -5.15 -3.94 -7.08
N GLY A 178 -5.01 -2.62 -7.08
CA GLY A 178 -4.49 -1.84 -5.95
C GLY A 178 -2.96 -1.69 -5.91
N GLU A 179 -2.22 -2.45 -6.71
CA GLU A 179 -0.76 -2.34 -6.82
C GLU A 179 -0.34 -1.47 -8.01
N TYR A 180 0.87 -0.92 -7.94
CA TYR A 180 1.45 -0.05 -8.95
C TYR A 180 2.57 -0.77 -9.71
N TYR A 181 2.62 -0.56 -11.02
CA TYR A 181 3.54 -1.22 -11.93
C TYR A 181 4.12 -0.21 -12.92
N TYR A 182 5.34 -0.49 -13.38
CA TYR A 182 5.96 0.26 -14.46
C TYR A 182 6.23 -0.62 -15.68
N THR A 183 6.27 0.02 -16.84
CA THR A 183 6.92 -0.49 -18.04
C THR A 183 7.98 0.53 -18.46
N TYR A 184 9.23 0.08 -18.59
CA TYR A 184 10.35 0.87 -19.08
C TYR A 184 10.71 0.41 -20.47
N LYS A 185 10.84 1.35 -21.41
CA LYS A 185 11.21 1.08 -22.80
C LYS A 185 12.37 1.99 -23.21
N SER A 186 13.45 1.37 -23.66
CA SER A 186 14.58 2.01 -24.33
C SER A 186 14.73 1.45 -25.75
N LYS A 187 15.78 1.84 -26.46
CA LYS A 187 16.18 1.19 -27.71
C LYS A 187 16.73 -0.22 -27.48
N GLU A 188 17.34 -0.48 -26.31
CA GLU A 188 18.03 -1.73 -26.01
C GLU A 188 17.13 -2.76 -25.32
N ARG A 189 16.17 -2.32 -24.49
CA ARG A 189 15.37 -3.22 -23.65
C ARG A 189 13.99 -2.70 -23.33
N ASN A 190 13.13 -3.65 -22.96
CA ASN A 190 11.79 -3.41 -22.46
C ASN A 190 11.61 -4.20 -21.16
N LEU A 191 11.43 -3.49 -20.05
CA LEU A 191 11.36 -4.06 -18.70
C LEU A 191 10.01 -3.75 -18.07
N LYS A 192 9.54 -4.65 -17.21
CA LYS A 192 8.33 -4.48 -16.42
C LYS A 192 8.61 -4.85 -14.98
N GLY A 193 7.97 -4.16 -14.07
CA GLY A 193 8.14 -4.41 -12.64
C GLY A 193 7.12 -3.68 -11.78
N LYS A 194 7.25 -3.85 -10.48
CA LYS A 194 6.45 -3.18 -9.46
C LYS A 194 7.03 -1.83 -9.09
N LEU A 195 6.16 -0.98 -8.56
CA LEU A 195 6.52 0.32 -8.00
C LEU A 195 6.36 0.30 -6.49
N ASN A 196 7.36 0.84 -5.80
CA ASN A 196 7.26 1.20 -4.39
C ASN A 196 7.48 2.71 -4.24
N PHE A 197 7.00 3.27 -3.13
CA PHE A 197 7.06 4.70 -2.86
C PHE A 197 7.78 4.95 -1.52
N TYR A 198 8.74 5.87 -1.52
CA TYR A 198 9.40 6.36 -0.31
C TYR A 198 9.01 7.83 -0.10
N ARG A 199 8.63 8.18 1.14
CA ARG A 199 7.81 9.37 1.42
C ARG A 199 8.30 10.24 2.57
N GLU A 200 9.55 10.06 3.01
CA GLU A 200 10.06 10.74 4.22
C GLU A 200 10.45 12.21 3.97
N ASP A 201 11.22 12.47 2.91
CA ASP A 201 11.71 13.80 2.52
C ASP A 201 11.45 14.08 1.04
N GLY A 202 10.17 13.99 0.66
CA GLY A 202 9.71 14.07 -0.73
C GLY A 202 9.09 12.75 -1.19
N LEU A 203 8.67 12.69 -2.45
CA LEU A 203 8.13 11.46 -3.03
C LEU A 203 9.17 10.86 -3.98
N TYR A 204 9.71 9.71 -3.60
CA TYR A 204 10.56 8.90 -4.44
C TYR A 204 9.81 7.66 -4.90
N ILE A 205 9.91 7.35 -6.18
CA ILE A 205 9.32 6.20 -6.85
C ILE A 205 10.44 5.22 -7.16
N ASN A 206 10.36 4.00 -6.64
CA ASN A 206 11.36 2.96 -6.85
C ASN A 206 10.90 1.95 -7.91
N LEU A 207 11.70 1.80 -8.97
CA LEU A 207 11.55 0.79 -10.03
C LEU A 207 12.22 -0.52 -9.57
N SER A 208 11.52 -1.37 -8.80
CA SER A 208 12.14 -2.38 -7.92
C SER A 208 12.97 -3.48 -8.60
N GLU A 209 12.73 -3.74 -9.88
CA GLU A 209 13.31 -4.88 -10.62
C GLU A 209 14.44 -4.48 -11.58
N ILE A 210 14.82 -3.20 -11.62
CA ILE A 210 15.99 -2.77 -12.39
C ILE A 210 17.24 -2.99 -11.54
N GLU A 211 18.17 -3.79 -12.06
CA GLU A 211 19.45 -4.06 -11.41
C GLU A 211 20.56 -3.15 -11.98
N TYR A 212 21.40 -2.61 -11.09
CA TYR A 212 22.61 -1.89 -11.46
C TYR A 212 23.78 -2.24 -10.53
N ALA A 213 25.00 -1.95 -10.94
CA ALA A 213 26.20 -2.15 -10.12
C ALA A 213 26.61 -0.82 -9.47
N GLU A 214 26.82 -0.84 -8.16
CA GLU A 214 27.61 0.19 -7.48
C GLU A 214 29.07 -0.26 -7.46
N ASP A 215 29.89 0.52 -8.12
CA ASP A 215 31.31 0.31 -8.34
C ASP A 215 32.07 1.24 -7.38
N TYR A 216 32.70 0.63 -6.36
CA TYR A 216 33.64 1.33 -5.48
C TYR A 216 34.99 1.49 -6.22
N PHE A 217 35.11 2.46 -7.13
CA PHE A 217 36.42 2.76 -7.72
C PHE A 217 36.74 4.25 -7.62
N ASP A 218 37.86 4.52 -6.97
CA ASP A 218 38.62 5.76 -7.08
C ASP A 218 39.08 5.88 -8.55
N ILE A 219 38.87 7.05 -9.17
CA ILE A 219 38.98 7.25 -10.62
C ILE A 219 40.44 7.51 -11.04
N ASP A 220 41.37 6.66 -10.62
CA ASP A 220 42.78 6.70 -11.06
C ASP A 220 43.15 5.47 -11.92
N LEU A 221 42.16 4.71 -12.42
CA LEU A 221 42.40 3.50 -13.23
C LEU A 221 42.22 3.68 -14.74
N PHE A 222 41.96 4.89 -15.23
CA PHE A 222 41.99 5.16 -16.67
C PHE A 222 43.42 5.47 -17.13
N GLU A 223 44.30 4.47 -17.05
CA GLU A 223 45.53 4.44 -17.85
C GLU A 223 45.30 3.44 -18.99
N GLU A 224 45.84 3.73 -20.19
CA GLU A 224 45.83 2.85 -21.38
C GLU A 224 46.68 1.58 -21.17
N ASP A 225 46.47 0.89 -20.05
CA ASP A 225 47.12 -0.36 -19.68
C ASP A 225 46.15 -1.53 -19.89
N PRO A 226 46.44 -2.44 -20.84
CA PRO A 226 45.64 -3.64 -21.10
C PRO A 226 45.44 -4.55 -19.88
N GLU A 227 46.31 -4.50 -18.87
CA GLU A 227 46.14 -5.26 -17.63
C GLU A 227 45.14 -4.60 -16.68
N LYS A 228 45.19 -3.27 -16.54
CA LYS A 228 44.20 -2.50 -15.77
C LYS A 228 42.81 -2.62 -16.38
N GLU A 229 42.69 -2.70 -17.71
CA GLU A 229 41.41 -2.93 -18.38
C GLU A 229 40.80 -4.30 -18.03
N LYS A 230 41.62 -5.36 -17.97
CA LYS A 230 41.17 -6.71 -17.56
C LYS A 230 40.77 -6.74 -16.09
N GLU A 231 41.54 -6.08 -15.23
CA GLU A 231 41.24 -5.97 -13.81
C GLU A 231 39.95 -5.16 -13.57
N TYR A 232 39.79 -4.03 -14.24
CA TYR A 232 38.54 -3.25 -14.27
C TYR A 232 37.35 -4.08 -14.72
N THR A 233 37.51 -4.85 -15.81
CA THR A 233 36.45 -5.74 -16.33
C THR A 233 36.09 -6.86 -15.35
N LYS A 234 37.06 -7.38 -14.60
CA LYS A 234 36.85 -8.37 -13.53
C LYS A 234 36.14 -7.75 -12.33
N LEU A 235 36.56 -6.57 -11.90
CA LEU A 235 36.00 -5.85 -10.77
C LEU A 235 34.55 -5.40 -11.03
N LYS A 236 34.23 -4.96 -12.25
CA LYS A 236 32.86 -4.71 -12.74
C LYS A 236 31.92 -5.92 -12.64
N LYS A 237 32.47 -7.14 -12.68
CA LYS A 237 31.69 -8.39 -12.45
C LYS A 237 31.45 -8.67 -10.97
N ILE A 238 32.30 -8.15 -10.08
CA ILE A 238 32.26 -8.36 -8.62
C ILE A 238 31.49 -7.23 -7.90
N GLY A 239 31.31 -6.08 -8.55
CA GLY A 239 30.61 -4.91 -8.00
C GLY A 239 29.28 -5.25 -7.30
N LYS A 240 28.99 -4.54 -6.21
CA LYS A 240 27.80 -4.80 -5.39
C LYS A 240 26.56 -4.48 -6.21
N ARG A 241 25.84 -5.52 -6.59
CA ARG A 241 24.58 -5.39 -7.33
C ARG A 241 23.49 -4.81 -6.43
N LYS A 242 22.80 -3.81 -6.95
CA LYS A 242 21.66 -3.14 -6.34
C LYS A 242 20.43 -3.36 -7.20
N LEU A 243 19.31 -3.58 -6.53
CA LEU A 243 17.99 -3.70 -7.14
C LEU A 243 17.17 -2.48 -6.75
N GLY A 244 16.50 -1.90 -7.73
CA GLY A 244 15.69 -0.71 -7.54
C GLY A 244 16.36 0.54 -8.08
N VAL A 245 15.71 1.22 -9.01
CA VAL A 245 16.12 2.56 -9.45
C VAL A 245 15.13 3.59 -8.89
N GLU A 246 15.65 4.46 -8.03
CA GLU A 246 14.87 5.53 -7.43
C GLU A 246 14.76 6.73 -8.36
N CYS A 247 13.52 7.20 -8.52
CA CYS A 247 13.14 8.39 -9.27
C CYS A 247 12.56 9.41 -8.30
N TYR A 248 13.07 10.63 -8.27
CA TYR A 248 12.42 11.72 -7.57
C TYR A 248 11.21 12.17 -8.38
N TYR A 249 10.05 12.28 -7.73
CA TYR A 249 8.81 12.75 -8.36
C TYR A 249 8.54 14.21 -8.00
N SER A 250 8.25 14.99 -9.03
CA SER A 250 7.60 16.29 -8.97
C SER A 250 6.33 16.26 -9.84
N PRO A 251 5.32 17.09 -9.58
CA PRO A 251 4.11 17.11 -10.40
C PRO A 251 4.45 17.27 -11.89
N GLY A 252 4.12 16.25 -12.69
CA GLY A 252 4.39 16.20 -14.14
C GLY A 252 5.82 15.80 -14.55
N GLU A 253 6.73 15.54 -13.62
CA GLU A 253 8.14 15.24 -13.94
C GLU A 253 8.73 14.14 -13.04
N LEU A 254 9.69 13.39 -13.60
CA LEU A 254 10.48 12.40 -12.87
C LEU A 254 11.95 12.66 -13.13
N THR A 255 12.77 12.62 -12.08
CA THR A 255 14.22 12.78 -12.20
C THR A 255 14.93 11.57 -11.62
N ILE A 256 15.81 10.95 -12.42
CA ILE A 256 16.69 9.87 -11.98
C ILE A 256 18.12 10.39 -11.98
N GLN A 257 18.79 10.34 -10.83
CA GLN A 257 20.25 10.44 -10.80
C GLN A 257 20.82 9.11 -11.31
N ASN A 258 21.33 9.13 -12.53
CA ASN A 258 21.78 7.96 -13.25
C ASN A 258 23.24 7.63 -12.94
N TYR A 259 24.07 8.68 -12.77
CA TYR A 259 25.49 8.53 -12.47
C TYR A 259 25.85 8.97 -11.05
N GLY A 260 26.77 8.22 -10.46
CA GLY A 260 27.40 8.56 -9.20
C GLY A 260 28.43 9.69 -9.29
N ASN A 261 29.19 9.90 -8.21
CA ASN A 261 30.28 10.86 -8.15
C ASN A 261 31.64 10.14 -8.13
N ALA A 262 32.74 10.88 -8.11
CA ALA A 262 34.08 10.30 -8.17
C ALA A 262 34.38 9.30 -7.03
N MET A 263 33.71 9.44 -5.89
CA MET A 263 33.89 8.56 -4.74
C MET A 263 32.94 7.34 -4.74
N ASN A 264 31.90 7.35 -5.58
CA ASN A 264 30.91 6.28 -5.70
C ASN A 264 30.46 6.19 -7.15
N TYR A 265 31.14 5.39 -7.97
CA TYR A 265 30.77 5.21 -9.36
C TYR A 265 29.56 4.27 -9.46
N TYR A 266 28.56 4.65 -10.23
CA TYR A 266 27.45 3.78 -10.62
C TYR A 266 26.82 4.30 -11.91
N VAL A 267 26.19 3.41 -12.65
CA VAL A 267 25.32 3.73 -13.79
C VAL A 267 24.04 2.92 -13.64
N LYS A 268 22.91 3.60 -13.38
CA LYS A 268 21.62 2.92 -13.12
C LYS A 268 20.96 2.42 -14.40
N LEU A 269 20.90 3.27 -15.41
CA LEU A 269 20.32 3.03 -16.72
C LEU A 269 21.42 3.24 -17.78
N ASN A 270 22.07 2.15 -18.17
CA ASN A 270 23.11 2.14 -19.19
C ASN A 270 22.62 2.60 -20.58
N ASP A 271 21.29 2.56 -20.81
CA ASP A 271 20.66 2.98 -22.06
C ASP A 271 20.68 4.50 -22.28
N CYS A 272 21.21 5.28 -21.32
CA CYS A 272 21.22 6.74 -21.36
C CYS A 272 22.52 7.29 -20.75
N GLY A 273 23.22 8.13 -21.51
CA GLY A 273 24.50 8.72 -21.11
C GLY A 273 24.39 9.91 -20.16
N GLU A 274 23.18 10.37 -19.85
CA GLU A 274 22.96 11.57 -19.04
C GLU A 274 23.18 11.30 -17.55
N LYS A 275 23.83 12.26 -16.86
CA LYS A 275 24.00 12.24 -15.39
C LYS A 275 22.65 12.24 -14.66
N TYR A 276 21.74 13.09 -15.13
CA TYR A 276 20.37 13.20 -14.62
C TYR A 276 19.40 12.97 -15.77
N ILE A 277 18.54 11.96 -15.62
CA ILE A 277 17.53 11.63 -16.62
C ILE A 277 16.23 12.27 -16.17
N HIS A 278 15.79 13.27 -16.92
CA HIS A 278 14.53 13.96 -16.69
C HIS A 278 13.46 13.39 -17.62
N PHE A 279 12.41 12.82 -17.05
CA PHE A 279 11.22 12.47 -17.80
C PHE A 279 10.14 13.52 -17.58
N LYS A 280 9.46 13.87 -18.66
CA LYS A 280 8.27 14.72 -18.64
C LYS A 280 7.05 13.87 -18.84
N LYS A 281 5.99 14.18 -18.10
CA LYS A 281 4.70 13.55 -18.34
C LYS A 281 4.15 14.01 -19.68
N LYS A 282 3.61 13.07 -20.45
CA LYS A 282 2.95 13.34 -21.72
C LYS A 282 1.58 13.98 -21.53
#